data_AF-A0A6P0BB79-F1
#
_entry.id   AF-A0A6P0BB79-F1
#
_cell.length_a   1.000
_cell.length_b   1.000
_cell.length_c   1.000
_cell.angle_alpha   90.00
_cell.angle_beta   90.00
_cell.angle_gamma   90.00
#
_symmetry.space_group_name_H-M   'P 1'
#
loop_
_entity.id
_entity.type
_entity.pdbx_description
1 polymer ?
#
loop_
_entity_poly.entity_id
_entity_poly.type
_entity_poly.pdbx_seq_one_letter_code
_entity_poly.pdbx_strand_id
1 'polypeptide(L)'
;MATTANRVSAQTSNEINRRLRWQMEDRLAYYEAHSDQIESRLAELDREWDIERTLEANASTLAITGTVLAATVDRRWLALPAIVTGFLFQHAVQGWCPPLPILRRLGFRTAEEINQERYALKALRGDFEAHGGNKLDAVLQAIGVRRGTA
;
A
#
# COMPACT_ATOMS: atom_id res chain seq x y z
N MET A 1 -16.21 -4.50 -9.88
CA MET A 1 -16.12 -4.09 -8.46
C MET A 1 -14.73 -3.56 -8.21
N ALA A 2 -14.58 -2.29 -7.80
CA ALA A 2 -13.28 -1.79 -7.36
C ALA A 2 -12.89 -2.56 -6.09
N THR A 3 -11.81 -3.34 -6.15
CA THR A 3 -11.16 -3.88 -4.97
C THR A 3 -10.86 -2.74 -4.00
N THR A 4 -10.92 -2.98 -2.69
CA THR A 4 -10.54 -1.99 -1.67
C THR A 4 -9.22 -1.28 -2.03
N ALA A 5 -8.26 -2.05 -2.54
CA ALA A 5 -6.95 -1.61 -3.01
C ALA A 5 -6.94 -0.47 -4.07
N ASN A 6 -7.99 -0.33 -4.90
CA ASN A 6 -8.03 0.67 -5.97
C ASN A 6 -8.86 1.91 -5.63
N ARG A 7 -9.52 1.95 -4.47
CA ARG A 7 -10.43 3.06 -4.10
C ARG A 7 -9.67 4.36 -3.88
N VAL A 8 -8.53 4.29 -3.19
CA VAL A 8 -7.68 5.46 -2.93
C VAL A 8 -7.14 6.06 -4.23
N SER A 9 -6.63 5.22 -5.13
CA SER A 9 -6.15 5.65 -6.44
C SER A 9 -7.28 6.25 -7.28
N ALA A 10 -8.47 5.64 -7.28
CA ALA A 10 -9.64 6.13 -8.02
C ALA A 10 -10.17 7.48 -7.52
N GLN A 11 -9.97 7.81 -6.24
CA GLN A 11 -10.37 9.09 -5.66
C GLN A 11 -9.23 10.12 -5.56
N THR A 12 -8.01 9.73 -5.95
CA THR A 12 -6.88 10.66 -6.08
C THR A 12 -6.96 11.39 -7.42
N SER A 13 -6.65 12.69 -7.45
CA SER A 13 -6.61 13.45 -8.70
C SER A 13 -5.66 12.81 -9.72
N ASN A 14 -6.06 12.80 -10.99
CA ASN A 14 -5.27 12.23 -12.09
C ASN A 14 -3.83 12.76 -12.16
N GLU A 15 -3.62 14.03 -11.81
CA GLU A 15 -2.29 14.64 -11.78
C GLU A 15 -1.34 13.94 -10.79
N ILE A 16 -1.79 13.72 -9.55
CA ILE A 16 -1.00 13.03 -8.52
C ILE A 16 -0.71 11.58 -8.94
N ASN A 17 -1.73 10.87 -9.44
CA ASN A 17 -1.55 9.49 -9.90
C ASN A 17 -0.54 9.40 -11.05
N ARG A 18 -0.57 10.33 -12.02
CA ARG A 18 0.42 10.39 -13.11
C ARG A 18 1.81 10.69 -12.58
N ARG A 19 1.94 11.67 -11.67
CA ARG A 19 3.22 12.03 -11.07
C ARG A 19 3.87 10.83 -10.38
N LEU A 20 3.12 10.09 -9.56
CA LEU A 20 3.63 8.92 -8.86
C LEU A 20 4.03 7.80 -9.82
N ARG A 21 3.28 7.62 -10.93
CA ARG A 21 3.62 6.67 -11.98
C ARG A 21 4.92 7.05 -12.69
N TRP A 22 5.08 8.31 -13.11
CA TRP A 22 6.31 8.79 -13.73
C TRP A 22 7.52 8.64 -12.80
N GLN A 23 7.36 8.92 -11.51
CA GLN A 23 8.43 8.68 -10.52
C GLN A 23 8.79 7.20 -10.36
N MET A 24 7.84 6.29 -10.56
CA MET A 24 8.13 4.85 -10.58
C MET A 24 8.91 4.48 -11.84
N GLU A 25 8.46 4.94 -13.02
CA GLU A 25 9.12 4.67 -14.31
C GLU A 25 10.57 5.17 -14.33
N ASP A 26 10.81 6.40 -13.85
CA ASP A 26 12.15 6.99 -13.75
C ASP A 26 13.08 6.18 -12.83
N ARG A 27 12.57 5.72 -11.69
CA ARG A 27 13.32 4.84 -10.78
C ARG A 27 13.64 3.50 -11.43
N LEU A 28 12.69 2.90 -12.17
CA LEU A 28 12.92 1.63 -12.85
C LEU A 28 13.99 1.76 -13.93
N ALA A 29 13.98 2.85 -14.71
CA ALA A 29 15.03 3.13 -15.70
C ALA A 29 16.41 3.30 -15.04
N TYR A 30 16.48 3.94 -13.86
CA TYR A 30 17.70 4.04 -13.09
C TYR A 30 18.22 2.66 -12.62
N TYR A 31 17.35 1.81 -12.07
CA TYR A 31 17.73 0.49 -11.55
C TYR A 31 18.02 -0.55 -12.63
N GLU A 32 17.51 -0.37 -13.86
CA GLU A 32 17.90 -1.18 -15.01
C GLU A 32 19.41 -1.05 -15.29
N ALA A 33 19.97 0.16 -15.16
CA ALA A 33 21.40 0.41 -15.31
C ALA A 33 22.23 0.09 -14.05
N HIS A 34 21.58 -0.07 -12.88
CA HIS A 34 22.22 -0.25 -11.57
C HIS A 34 21.63 -1.46 -10.83
N SER A 35 21.73 -2.63 -11.44
CA SER A 35 21.13 -3.86 -10.93
C SER A 35 21.67 -4.31 -9.57
N ASP A 36 22.89 -3.91 -9.23
CA ASP A 36 23.54 -4.12 -7.93
C ASP A 36 22.81 -3.43 -6.77
N GLN A 37 22.10 -2.33 -7.04
CA GLN A 37 21.39 -1.56 -6.01
C GLN A 37 19.95 -2.06 -5.78
N ILE A 38 19.45 -2.98 -6.62
CA ILE A 38 18.07 -3.47 -6.55
C ILE A 38 17.76 -4.12 -5.19
N GLU A 39 18.69 -4.89 -4.63
CA GLU A 39 18.48 -5.55 -3.34
C GLU A 39 18.29 -4.55 -2.19
N SER A 40 19.12 -3.51 -2.14
CA SER A 40 18.98 -2.42 -1.16
C SER A 40 17.63 -1.74 -1.31
N ARG A 41 17.20 -1.47 -2.55
CA ARG A 41 15.91 -0.82 -2.82
C ARG A 41 14.73 -1.70 -2.40
N LEU A 42 14.79 -3.01 -2.64
CA LEU A 42 13.77 -3.94 -2.17
C LEU A 42 13.65 -3.92 -0.64
N ALA A 43 14.77 -3.86 0.08
CA ALA A 43 14.77 -3.73 1.55
C ALA A 43 14.22 -2.38 2.04
N GLU A 44 14.38 -1.30 1.27
CA GLU A 44 13.69 -0.03 1.54
C GLU A 44 12.17 -0.15 1.36
N LEU A 45 11.72 -0.78 0.26
CA LEU A 45 10.29 -0.98 -0.01
C LEU A 45 9.60 -1.83 1.06
N ASP A 46 10.31 -2.76 1.69
CA ASP A 46 9.77 -3.57 2.78
C ASP A 46 9.57 -2.78 4.09
N ARG A 47 10.33 -1.69 4.27
CA ARG A 47 10.19 -0.77 5.41
C ARG A 47 9.24 0.38 5.12
N GLU A 48 8.91 0.62 3.86
CA GLU A 48 8.01 1.69 3.46
C GLU A 48 6.61 1.46 4.04
N TRP A 49 5.97 2.55 4.46
CA TRP A 49 4.60 2.53 4.96
C TRP A 49 3.66 2.92 3.84
N ASP A 50 2.70 2.05 3.54
CA ASP A 50 1.60 2.40 2.67
C ASP A 50 0.65 3.40 3.35
N ILE A 51 -0.13 4.09 2.53
CA ILE A 51 -1.05 5.13 2.98
C ILE A 51 -2.15 4.61 3.91
N GLU A 52 -2.63 3.36 3.72
CA GLU A 52 -3.70 2.78 4.54
C GLU A 52 -3.15 2.43 5.92
N ARG A 53 -1.99 1.77 5.99
CA ARG A 53 -1.28 1.49 7.26
C ARG A 53 -0.96 2.76 8.03
N THR A 54 -0.51 3.80 7.33
CA THR A 54 -0.22 5.11 7.96
C THR A 54 -1.48 5.74 8.52
N LEU A 55 -2.59 5.72 7.77
CA LEU A 55 -3.86 6.29 8.20
C LEU A 55 -4.40 5.55 9.43
N GLU A 56 -4.43 4.22 9.39
CA GLU A 56 -4.96 3.38 10.46
C GLU A 56 -4.13 3.50 11.75
N ALA A 57 -2.81 3.39 11.66
CA ALA A 57 -1.95 3.46 12.83
C ALA A 57 -2.04 4.81 13.57
N ASN A 58 -2.07 5.91 12.82
CA ASN A 58 -2.22 7.25 13.40
C ASN A 58 -3.62 7.44 14.01
N ALA A 59 -4.66 6.99 13.32
CA ALA A 59 -6.02 7.06 13.82
C ALA A 59 -6.20 6.23 15.10
N SER A 60 -5.68 5.00 15.15
CA SER A 60 -5.67 4.16 16.35
C SER A 60 -4.91 4.81 17.49
N THR A 61 -3.74 5.42 17.22
CA THR A 61 -2.96 6.12 18.24
C THR A 61 -3.74 7.28 18.86
N LEU A 62 -4.39 8.11 18.04
CA LEU A 62 -5.23 9.22 18.50
C LEU A 62 -6.44 8.73 19.29
N ALA A 63 -7.11 7.67 18.81
CA ALA A 63 -8.26 7.10 19.48
C ALA A 63 -7.90 6.50 20.85
N ILE A 64 -6.81 5.74 20.94
CA ILE A 64 -6.30 5.19 22.21
C ILE A 64 -5.92 6.33 23.16
N THR A 65 -5.17 7.31 22.67
CA THR A 65 -4.75 8.48 23.48
C THR A 65 -5.95 9.22 24.05
N GLY A 66 -6.94 9.54 23.22
CA GLY A 66 -8.15 10.21 23.66
C GLY A 66 -8.98 9.37 24.63
N THR A 67 -9.00 8.05 24.47
CA THR A 67 -9.66 7.13 25.42
C THR A 67 -8.96 7.12 26.77
N VAL A 68 -7.62 7.07 26.79
CA VAL A 68 -6.84 7.15 28.04
C VAL A 68 -7.09 8.49 28.73
N LEU A 69 -7.02 9.61 28.01
CA LEU A 69 -7.30 10.94 28.56
C LEU A 69 -8.73 11.08 29.07
N ALA A 70 -9.69 10.42 28.43
CA ALA A 70 -11.07 10.38 28.91
C ALA A 70 -11.22 9.63 30.24
N ALA A 71 -10.44 8.56 30.42
CA ALA A 71 -10.45 7.76 31.62
C ALA A 71 -9.69 8.42 32.79
N THR A 72 -8.62 9.18 32.49
CA THR A 72 -7.72 9.72 33.53
C THR A 72 -7.89 11.21 33.81
N VAL A 73 -8.37 12.01 32.85
CA VAL A 73 -8.45 13.47 32.95
C VAL A 73 -9.89 13.97 32.99
N ASP A 74 -10.63 13.82 31.88
CA ASP A 74 -12.02 14.33 31.76
C ASP A 74 -12.78 13.61 30.63
N ARG A 75 -14.06 13.27 30.86
CA ARG A 75 -14.90 12.60 29.85
C ARG A 75 -15.05 13.37 28.53
N ARG A 76 -14.83 14.67 28.49
CA ARG A 76 -14.81 15.49 27.27
C ARG A 76 -13.78 15.00 26.25
N TRP A 77 -12.71 14.33 26.69
CA TRP A 77 -11.72 13.73 25.80
C TRP A 77 -12.27 12.58 24.94
N LEU A 78 -13.46 12.03 25.24
CA LEU A 78 -14.16 11.07 24.37
C LEU A 78 -14.53 11.66 23.00
N ALA A 79 -14.55 12.99 22.85
CA ALA A 79 -14.74 13.62 21.56
C ALA A 79 -13.67 13.21 20.55
N LEU A 80 -12.41 13.06 20.97
CA LEU A 80 -11.31 12.69 20.08
C LEU A 80 -11.48 11.29 19.45
N PRO A 81 -11.62 10.19 20.22
CA PRO A 81 -11.84 8.87 19.64
C PRO A 81 -13.16 8.82 18.85
N ALA A 82 -14.22 9.51 19.28
CA ALA A 82 -15.48 9.56 18.54
C ALA A 82 -15.31 10.18 17.15
N ILE A 83 -14.60 11.31 17.03
CA ILE A 83 -14.35 11.97 15.76
C ILE A 83 -13.46 11.11 14.86
N VAL A 84 -12.33 10.61 15.39
CA VAL A 84 -11.36 9.83 14.61
C VAL A 84 -11.96 8.52 14.11
N THR A 85 -12.65 7.78 14.97
CA THR A 85 -13.33 6.53 14.57
C THR A 85 -14.52 6.79 13.64
N GLY A 86 -15.23 7.90 13.81
CA GLY A 86 -16.27 8.34 12.88
C GLY A 86 -15.73 8.58 11.46
N PHE A 87 -14.57 9.23 11.33
CA PHE A 87 -13.91 9.41 10.02
C PHE A 87 -13.44 8.09 9.42
N LEU A 88 -12.87 7.17 10.21
CA LEU A 88 -12.51 5.84 9.72
C LEU A 88 -13.74 5.05 9.25
N PHE A 89 -14.83 5.10 10.00
CA PHE A 89 -16.08 4.45 9.61
C PHE A 89 -16.63 5.03 8.31
N GLN A 90 -16.68 6.36 8.20
CA GLN A 90 -17.06 7.04 6.97
C GLN A 90 -16.17 6.61 5.81
N HIS A 91 -14.85 6.53 6.02
CA HIS A 91 -13.90 6.12 5.00
C HIS A 91 -14.13 4.67 4.55
N ALA A 92 -14.36 3.74 5.49
CA ALA A 92 -14.64 2.35 5.18
C ALA A 92 -15.91 2.17 4.34
N VAL A 93 -16.95 2.97 4.62
CA VAL A 93 -18.25 2.91 3.94
C VAL A 93 -18.26 3.66 2.61
N GLN A 94 -17.73 4.88 2.56
CA GLN A 94 -17.83 5.79 1.43
C GLN A 94 -16.57 5.80 0.54
N GLY A 95 -15.47 5.20 0.99
CA GLY A 95 -14.19 5.18 0.30
C GLY A 95 -13.42 6.51 0.33
N TRP A 96 -13.99 7.58 0.87
CA TRP A 96 -13.41 8.93 0.91
C TRP A 96 -13.07 9.35 2.34
N CYS A 97 -11.89 9.95 2.52
CA CYS A 97 -11.45 10.51 3.81
C CYS A 97 -10.71 11.84 3.56
N PRO A 98 -11.06 12.94 4.24
CA PRO A 98 -10.36 14.23 4.11
C PRO A 98 -8.81 14.19 4.21
N PRO A 99 -8.19 13.38 5.09
CA PRO A 99 -6.73 13.27 5.16
C PRO A 99 -6.09 12.57 3.95
N LEU A 100 -6.81 11.74 3.19
CA LEU A 100 -6.20 10.96 2.11
C LEU A 100 -5.61 11.82 0.99
N PRO A 101 -6.31 12.82 0.42
CA PRO A 101 -5.72 13.72 -0.58
C PRO A 101 -4.47 14.46 -0.06
N ILE A 102 -4.42 14.76 1.24
CA ILE A 102 -3.27 15.44 1.85
C ILE A 102 -2.08 14.47 1.94
N LEU A 103 -2.29 13.27 2.47
CA LEU A 103 -1.27 12.23 2.54
C LEU A 103 -0.74 11.86 1.14
N ARG A 104 -1.62 11.77 0.13
CA ARG A 104 -1.24 11.54 -1.26
C ARG A 104 -0.36 12.67 -1.81
N ARG A 105 -0.66 13.94 -1.49
CA ARG A 105 0.19 15.09 -1.86
C ARG A 105 1.53 15.11 -1.15
N LEU A 106 1.60 14.58 0.07
CA LEU A 106 2.85 14.40 0.82
C LEU A 106 3.70 13.23 0.29
N GLY A 107 3.19 12.45 -0.67
CA GLY A 107 3.92 11.38 -1.34
C GLY A 107 3.66 9.98 -0.79
N PHE A 108 2.68 9.79 0.10
CA PHE A 108 2.30 8.45 0.56
C PHE A 108 1.71 7.63 -0.59
N ARG A 109 2.28 6.45 -0.78
CA ARG A 109 1.93 5.52 -1.86
C ARG A 109 0.97 4.46 -1.37
N THR A 110 0.16 3.94 -2.27
CA THR A 110 -0.69 2.79 -1.94
C THR A 110 0.16 1.53 -1.88
N ALA A 111 -0.32 0.50 -1.16
CA ALA A 111 0.33 -0.80 -1.13
C ALA A 111 0.50 -1.38 -2.55
N GLU A 112 -0.46 -1.11 -3.43
CA GLU A 112 -0.42 -1.52 -4.84
C GLU A 112 0.74 -0.85 -5.60
N GLU A 113 0.91 0.47 -5.46
CA GLU A 113 2.01 1.21 -6.11
C GLU A 113 3.38 0.73 -5.60
N ILE A 114 3.51 0.44 -4.31
CA ILE A 114 4.73 -0.13 -3.70
C ILE A 114 4.99 -1.54 -4.25
N ASN A 115 3.95 -2.37 -4.35
CA ASN A 115 4.04 -3.72 -4.90
C ASN A 115 4.38 -3.73 -6.40
N GLN A 116 3.83 -2.81 -7.18
CA GLN A 116 4.16 -2.66 -8.60
C GLN A 116 5.65 -2.38 -8.80
N GLU A 117 6.22 -1.44 -8.03
CA GLU A 117 7.66 -1.19 -8.06
C GLU A 117 8.46 -2.43 -7.61
N ARG A 118 8.05 -3.07 -6.51
CA ARG A 118 8.69 -4.30 -5.99
C ARG A 118 8.75 -5.39 -7.05
N TYR A 119 7.63 -5.66 -7.74
CA TYR A 119 7.58 -6.70 -8.76
C TYR A 119 8.37 -6.32 -10.01
N ALA A 120 8.33 -5.06 -10.44
CA ALA A 120 9.14 -4.60 -11.55
C ALA A 120 10.65 -4.74 -11.26
N LEU A 121 11.09 -4.39 -10.05
CA LEU A 121 12.49 -4.55 -9.62
C LEU A 121 12.91 -6.03 -9.55
N LYS A 122 12.05 -6.91 -9.03
CA LYS A 122 12.30 -8.37 -9.05
C LYS A 122 12.42 -8.91 -10.47
N ALA A 123 11.62 -8.38 -11.40
CA ALA A 123 11.72 -8.73 -12.81
C ALA A 123 13.04 -8.26 -13.43
N LEU A 124 13.47 -7.02 -13.17
CA LEU A 124 14.76 -6.49 -13.63
C LEU A 124 15.94 -7.28 -13.06
N ARG A 125 15.83 -7.81 -11.84
CA ARG A 125 16.84 -8.69 -11.23
C ARG A 125 16.89 -10.09 -11.84
N GLY A 126 15.86 -10.49 -12.58
CA GLY A 126 15.76 -11.82 -13.18
C GLY A 126 15.06 -12.87 -12.31
N ASP A 127 14.39 -12.49 -11.21
CA ASP A 127 13.73 -13.43 -10.28
C ASP A 127 12.62 -14.27 -10.94
N PHE A 128 12.09 -13.82 -12.08
CA PHE A 128 11.02 -14.48 -12.83
C PHE A 128 11.52 -15.24 -14.07
N GLU A 129 12.84 -15.29 -14.32
CA GLU A 129 13.41 -16.14 -15.35
C GLU A 129 13.31 -17.60 -14.93
N ALA A 130 12.16 -18.20 -15.25
CA ALA A 130 11.93 -19.62 -15.14
C ALA A 130 12.96 -20.36 -15.99
N HIS A 131 13.95 -20.95 -15.34
CA HIS A 131 14.77 -22.00 -15.94
C HIS A 131 13.81 -23.16 -16.32
N GLY A 132 13.87 -23.58 -17.58
CA GLY A 132 12.81 -24.31 -18.27
C GLY A 132 12.25 -25.53 -17.54
N GLY A 133 10.92 -25.62 -17.50
CA GLY A 133 10.16 -26.80 -17.07
C GLY A 133 8.80 -26.47 -16.47
N ASN A 134 7.75 -26.47 -17.30
CA ASN A 134 6.32 -26.32 -16.93
C ASN A 134 5.92 -25.13 -16.04
N LYS A 135 5.84 -23.94 -16.64
CA LYS A 135 5.13 -22.76 -16.08
C LYS A 135 3.74 -23.11 -15.53
N LEU A 136 3.04 -24.07 -16.13
CA LEU A 136 1.72 -24.51 -15.69
C LEU A 136 1.76 -25.21 -14.31
N ASP A 137 2.79 -26.02 -14.05
CA ASP A 137 2.90 -26.75 -12.78
C ASP A 137 3.28 -25.80 -11.63
N ALA A 138 4.14 -24.80 -11.90
CA ALA A 138 4.48 -23.75 -10.95
C ALA A 138 3.25 -22.88 -10.59
N VAL A 139 2.42 -22.54 -11.57
CA VAL A 139 1.17 -21.79 -11.36
C VAL A 139 0.16 -22.62 -10.57
N LEU A 140 -0.02 -23.90 -10.92
CA LEU A 140 -0.94 -24.81 -10.23
C LEU A 140 -0.54 -25.05 -8.76
N GLN A 141 0.77 -25.13 -8.48
CA GLN A 141 1.29 -25.25 -7.11
C GLN A 141 1.08 -23.97 -6.28
N ALA A 142 1.29 -22.79 -6.88
CA ALA A 142 1.10 -21.50 -6.20
C ALA A 142 -0.36 -21.25 -5.79
N ILE A 143 -1.33 -21.84 -6.51
CA ILE A 143 -2.78 -21.71 -6.21
C ILE A 143 -3.36 -22.93 -5.47
N GLY A 144 -2.54 -23.92 -5.09
CA GLY A 144 -2.96 -25.09 -4.33
C GLY A 144 -3.84 -26.08 -5.10
N VAL A 145 -3.85 -26.04 -6.44
CA VAL A 145 -4.67 -26.91 -7.28
C VAL A 145 -3.80 -28.02 -7.87
N ARG A 146 -4.12 -29.28 -7.54
CA ARG A 146 -3.40 -30.45 -8.06
C ARG A 146 -3.92 -30.77 -9.46
N ARG A 147 -3.01 -30.93 -10.43
CA ARG A 147 -3.35 -31.30 -11.82
C ARG A 147 -4.08 -32.65 -11.81
N GLY A 148 -5.33 -32.67 -12.29
CA GLY A 148 -6.07 -33.92 -12.45
C GLY A 148 -5.41 -34.77 -13.53
N THR A 149 -4.90 -35.94 -13.16
CA THR A 149 -4.45 -36.95 -14.11
C THR A 149 -5.68 -37.67 -14.66
N ALA A 150 -5.79 -37.73 -16.00
CA ALA A 150 -6.73 -38.61 -16.68
C ALA A 150 -6.36 -40.09 -16.47
#